data_AF-A0A410NX40-F1
#
_entry.id   AF-A0A410NX40-F1
#
_cell.length_a   1.000
_cell.length_b   1.000
_cell.length_c   1.000
_cell.angle_alpha   90.00
_cell.angle_beta   90.00
_cell.angle_gamma   90.00
#
_symmetry.space_group_name_H-M   'P 1'
#
loop_
_entity.id
_entity.type
_entity.pdbx_description
1 polymer ?
#
loop_
_entity_poly.entity_id
_entity_poly.type
_entity_poly.pdbx_seq_one_letter_code
_entity_poly.pdbx_strand_id
1 'polypeptide(L)'
;MALRRFASGLVATLVMSAAGVAAAQAAGADEEAARAALKEWMAASPEYAKLQYDLVKAQAGLAVRIERLVMIGLLCERLSEDDSRLIIDNAREEMVFGQSVLSEAQQADLALYYEGLRQGALVAAAPEPPRPEACEDFAKPGGTLVKLLTWTGRRQFISPGVLASPRTIP
;
A
#
# COMPACT_ATOMS: atom_id res chain seq x y z
N MET A 1 -38.96 24.25 58.97
CA MET A 1 -38.36 25.18 57.98
C MET A 1 -37.41 24.39 57.11
N ALA A 2 -37.68 24.37 55.81
CA ALA A 2 -36.89 23.72 54.78
C ALA A 2 -35.61 24.51 54.47
N LEU A 3 -34.53 23.82 54.08
CA LEU A 3 -33.72 24.22 52.91
C LEU A 3 -32.78 23.08 52.46
N ARG A 4 -32.99 22.71 51.19
CA ARG A 4 -32.22 21.81 50.33
C ARG A 4 -30.79 22.30 50.10
N ARG A 5 -29.87 21.39 49.76
CA ARG A 5 -28.96 21.44 48.58
C ARG A 5 -28.06 20.19 48.58
N PHE A 6 -28.36 19.18 47.78
CA PHE A 6 -27.98 18.98 46.37
C PHE A 6 -26.51 18.58 46.17
N ALA A 7 -26.38 17.30 45.82
CA ALA A 7 -25.43 16.68 44.88
C ALA A 7 -24.24 17.53 44.41
N SER A 8 -23.04 16.99 44.63
CA SER A 8 -21.90 17.19 43.74
C SER A 8 -21.11 15.87 43.70
N GLY A 9 -21.72 14.89 43.04
CA GLY A 9 -20.99 13.72 42.57
C GLY A 9 -20.08 14.15 41.44
N LEU A 10 -18.79 13.85 41.57
CA LEU A 10 -17.76 14.06 40.57
C LEU A 10 -18.24 13.52 39.22
N VAL A 11 -18.49 14.41 38.27
CA VAL A 11 -18.58 14.04 36.85
C VAL A 11 -17.15 13.75 36.41
N ALA A 12 -16.76 12.48 36.50
CA ALA A 12 -15.59 11.97 35.80
C ALA A 12 -15.88 12.06 34.30
N THR A 13 -15.50 13.18 33.71
CA THR A 13 -15.56 13.41 32.27
C THR A 13 -14.54 12.48 31.62
N LEU A 14 -15.05 11.60 30.74
CA LEU A 14 -14.27 10.87 29.75
C LEU A 14 -13.40 11.84 28.94
N VAL A 15 -12.12 11.96 29.30
CA VAL A 15 -11.08 12.57 28.47
C VAL A 15 -10.11 11.46 28.07
N MET A 16 -10.57 10.51 27.24
CA MET A 16 -9.70 9.50 26.62
C MET A 16 -9.78 9.51 25.08
N SER A 17 -10.37 10.55 24.47
CA SER A 17 -10.44 10.69 23.01
C SER A 17 -9.63 11.87 22.46
N ALA A 18 -9.32 12.90 23.26
CA ALA A 18 -8.60 14.08 22.75
C ALA A 18 -7.09 13.87 22.58
N ALA A 19 -6.46 13.07 23.45
CA ALA A 19 -5.00 12.86 23.40
C ALA A 19 -4.56 12.01 22.21
N GLY A 20 -5.36 10.99 21.83
CA GLY A 20 -5.10 10.18 20.63
C GLY A 20 -5.32 10.95 19.33
N VAL A 21 -6.36 11.80 19.29
CA VAL A 21 -6.63 12.66 18.13
C VAL A 21 -5.55 13.74 17.99
N ALA A 22 -5.14 14.38 19.09
CA ALA A 22 -4.08 15.40 19.06
C ALA A 22 -2.72 14.83 18.63
N ALA A 23 -2.36 13.62 19.06
CA ALA A 23 -1.11 12.97 18.65
C ALA A 23 -1.13 12.52 17.17
N ALA A 24 -2.26 11.98 16.69
CA ALA A 24 -2.43 11.65 15.28
C ALA A 24 -2.46 12.90 14.38
N GLN A 25 -3.04 13.99 14.88
CA GLN A 25 -3.15 15.26 14.17
C GLN A 25 -1.81 16.02 14.11
N ALA A 26 -1.00 15.94 15.17
CA ALA A 26 0.37 16.45 15.16
C ALA A 26 1.27 15.64 14.21
N ALA A 27 1.19 14.31 14.23
CA ALA A 27 1.93 13.46 13.30
C ALA A 27 1.53 13.71 11.82
N GLY A 28 0.23 13.91 11.56
CA GLY A 28 -0.27 14.25 10.23
C GLY A 28 0.18 15.63 9.75
N ALA A 29 0.20 16.63 10.65
CA ALA A 29 0.68 17.98 10.33
C ALA A 29 2.20 18.00 10.02
N ASP A 30 2.99 17.22 10.77
CA ASP A 30 4.43 17.09 10.52
C ASP A 30 4.71 16.38 9.18
N GLU A 31 3.93 15.37 8.83
CA GLU A 31 4.04 14.66 7.55
C GLU A 31 3.64 15.55 6.36
N GLU A 32 2.56 16.32 6.49
CA GLU A 32 2.11 17.24 5.45
C GLU A 32 3.11 18.39 5.23
N ALA A 33 3.70 18.92 6.31
CA ALA A 33 4.77 19.92 6.22
C ALA A 33 6.03 19.34 5.55
N ALA A 34 6.44 18.12 5.91
CA ALA A 34 7.57 17.43 5.28
C ALA A 34 7.32 17.19 3.78
N ARG A 35 6.10 16.80 3.42
CA ARG A 35 5.67 16.61 2.03
C ARG A 35 5.74 17.92 1.23
N ALA A 36 5.25 19.02 1.80
CA ALA A 36 5.30 20.34 1.18
C ALA A 36 6.75 20.81 0.94
N ALA A 37 7.61 20.67 1.95
CA ALA A 37 9.03 21.00 1.83
C ALA A 37 9.74 20.14 0.77
N LEU A 38 9.42 18.85 0.70
CA LEU A 38 9.99 17.95 -0.30
C LEU A 38 9.52 18.33 -1.71
N LYS A 39 8.23 18.68 -1.89
CA LYS A 39 7.68 19.14 -3.16
C LYS A 39 8.34 20.44 -3.64
N GLU A 40 8.59 21.38 -2.73
CA GLU A 40 9.32 22.62 -3.04
C GLU A 40 10.76 22.32 -3.47
N TRP A 41 11.45 21.42 -2.77
CA TRP A 41 12.81 21.02 -3.12
C TRP A 41 12.89 20.31 -4.48
N MET A 42 11.93 19.44 -4.80
CA MET A 42 11.79 18.82 -6.13
C MET A 42 11.64 19.89 -7.21
N ALA A 43 10.79 20.89 -6.99
CA ALA A 43 10.57 21.97 -7.95
C ALA A 43 11.85 22.80 -8.19
N ALA A 44 12.69 22.98 -7.17
CA ALA A 44 13.96 23.67 -7.27
C ALA A 44 15.07 22.85 -7.94
N SER A 45 14.93 21.53 -8.03
CA SER A 45 15.99 20.62 -8.50
C SER A 45 15.49 19.62 -9.54
N PRO A 46 15.58 19.94 -10.86
CA PRO A 46 15.05 19.10 -11.93
C PRO A 46 15.59 17.67 -11.96
N GLU A 47 16.86 17.46 -11.59
CA GLU A 47 17.47 16.12 -11.53
C GLU A 47 16.81 15.24 -10.47
N TYR A 48 16.54 15.78 -9.29
CA TYR A 48 15.86 15.05 -8.22
C TYR A 48 14.38 14.83 -8.55
N ALA A 49 13.71 15.82 -9.16
CA ALA A 49 12.34 15.64 -9.64
C ALA A 49 12.22 14.52 -10.68
N LYS A 50 13.23 14.38 -11.56
CA LYS A 50 13.31 13.26 -12.51
C LYS A 50 13.54 11.94 -11.79
N LEU A 51 14.49 11.86 -10.87
CA LEU A 51 14.78 10.64 -10.11
C LEU A 51 13.54 10.17 -9.34
N GLN A 52 12.85 11.08 -8.66
CA GLN A 52 11.62 10.79 -7.94
C GLN A 52 10.53 10.29 -8.88
N TYR A 53 10.39 10.90 -10.06
CA TYR A 53 9.45 10.44 -11.07
C TYR A 53 9.76 9.02 -11.55
N ASP A 54 11.03 8.73 -11.85
CA ASP A 54 11.47 7.40 -12.29
C ASP A 54 11.27 6.34 -11.20
N LEU A 55 11.48 6.69 -9.92
CA LEU A 55 11.19 5.83 -8.78
C LEU A 55 9.71 5.46 -8.70
N VAL A 56 8.81 6.45 -8.80
CA VAL A 56 7.37 6.21 -8.75
C VAL A 56 6.90 5.38 -9.94
N LYS A 57 7.49 5.57 -11.13
CA LYS A 57 7.23 4.71 -12.29
C LYS A 57 7.67 3.27 -12.06
N ALA A 58 8.78 3.04 -11.37
CA ALA A 58 9.22 1.69 -11.00
C ALA A 58 8.24 1.05 -10.00
N GLN A 59 7.76 1.80 -9.00
CA GLN A 59 6.73 1.34 -8.06
C GLN A 59 5.41 1.02 -8.78
N ALA A 60 5.01 1.82 -9.77
CA ALA A 60 3.85 1.55 -10.62
C ALA A 60 4.01 0.24 -11.40
N GLY A 61 5.19 -0.02 -11.97
CA GLY A 61 5.50 -1.30 -12.61
C GLY A 61 5.40 -2.49 -11.66
N LEU A 62 5.90 -2.33 -10.43
CA LEU A 62 5.79 -3.35 -9.39
C LEU A 62 4.33 -3.61 -8.98
N ALA A 63 3.53 -2.57 -8.78
CA ALA A 63 2.12 -2.68 -8.44
C ALA A 63 1.34 -3.46 -9.53
N VAL A 64 1.55 -3.14 -10.81
CA VAL A 64 0.91 -3.87 -11.91
C VAL A 64 1.37 -5.33 -11.98
N ARG A 65 2.66 -5.61 -11.75
CA ARG A 65 3.17 -6.99 -11.66
C ARG A 65 2.48 -7.76 -10.54
N ILE A 66 2.33 -7.14 -9.37
CA ILE A 66 1.63 -7.74 -8.22
C ILE A 66 0.17 -8.02 -8.58
N GLU A 67 -0.55 -7.07 -9.19
CA GLU A 67 -1.93 -7.27 -9.61
C GLU A 67 -2.09 -8.46 -10.58
N ARG A 68 -1.18 -8.58 -11.55
CA ARG A 68 -1.18 -9.72 -12.46
C ARG A 68 -0.95 -11.04 -11.74
N LEU A 69 -0.04 -11.07 -10.78
CA LEU A 69 0.25 -12.27 -9.99
C LEU A 69 -0.90 -12.60 -9.02
N VAL A 70 -1.63 -11.61 -8.52
CA VAL A 70 -2.87 -11.79 -7.77
C VAL A 70 -3.95 -12.43 -8.65
N MET A 71 -4.12 -11.95 -9.90
CA MET A 71 -5.04 -12.61 -10.86
C MET A 71 -4.67 -14.07 -11.10
N ILE A 72 -3.37 -14.38 -11.25
CA ILE A 72 -2.90 -15.77 -11.38
C ILE A 72 -3.23 -16.58 -10.11
N GLY A 73 -3.04 -16.00 -8.92
CA GLY A 73 -3.37 -16.65 -7.65
C GLY A 73 -4.86 -16.97 -7.52
N LEU A 74 -5.74 -16.08 -8.00
CA LEU A 74 -7.18 -16.29 -8.06
C LEU A 74 -7.56 -17.38 -9.07
N LEU A 75 -6.98 -17.35 -10.27
CA LEU A 75 -7.23 -18.36 -11.32
C LEU A 75 -6.75 -19.77 -10.92
N CYS A 76 -5.67 -19.85 -10.14
CA CYS A 76 -5.18 -21.10 -9.58
C CYS A 76 -5.93 -21.55 -8.31
N GLU A 77 -6.89 -20.77 -7.82
CA GLU A 77 -7.62 -21.01 -6.55
C GLU A 77 -6.67 -21.14 -5.34
N ARG A 78 -5.55 -20.40 -5.34
CA ARG A 78 -4.52 -20.43 -4.28
C ARG A 78 -4.49 -19.17 -3.43
N LEU A 79 -5.22 -18.13 -3.81
CA LEU A 79 -5.29 -16.86 -3.12
C LEU A 79 -6.75 -16.50 -2.86
N SER A 80 -7.08 -16.09 -1.64
CA SER A 80 -8.43 -15.63 -1.31
C SER A 80 -8.69 -14.23 -1.86
N GLU A 81 -9.96 -13.87 -2.07
CA GLU A 81 -10.34 -12.51 -2.49
C GLU A 81 -9.96 -11.45 -1.45
N ASP A 82 -10.04 -11.78 -0.16
CA ASP A 82 -9.65 -10.87 0.93
C ASP A 82 -8.16 -10.55 0.90
N ASP A 83 -7.32 -11.57 0.79
CA ASP A 83 -5.87 -11.40 0.70
C ASP A 83 -5.49 -10.69 -0.61
N SER A 84 -6.19 -11.00 -1.69
CA SER A 84 -6.01 -10.33 -3.00
C SER A 84 -6.22 -8.82 -2.89
N ARG A 85 -7.34 -8.38 -2.29
CA ARG A 85 -7.63 -6.96 -2.08
C ARG A 85 -6.55 -6.29 -1.25
N LEU A 86 -6.19 -6.89 -0.12
CA LEU A 86 -5.19 -6.33 0.79
C LEU A 86 -3.80 -6.21 0.13
N ILE A 87 -3.39 -7.20 -0.67
CA ILE A 87 -2.12 -7.17 -1.41
C ILE A 87 -2.12 -6.03 -2.43
N ILE A 88 -3.21 -5.87 -3.19
CA ILE A 88 -3.35 -4.83 -4.20
C ILE A 88 -3.32 -3.44 -3.56
N ASP A 89 -4.08 -3.24 -2.47
CA ASP A 89 -4.15 -1.97 -1.78
C ASP A 89 -2.77 -1.56 -1.22
N ASN A 90 -2.08 -2.49 -0.57
CA ASN A 90 -0.74 -2.25 -0.04
C ASN A 90 0.30 -2.01 -1.14
N ALA A 91 0.20 -2.69 -2.29
CA ALA A 91 1.08 -2.45 -3.42
C ALA A 91 0.87 -1.05 -4.04
N ARG A 92 -0.36 -0.55 -4.01
CA ARG A 92 -0.69 0.81 -4.46
C ARG A 92 -0.26 1.88 -3.46
N GLU A 93 -0.36 1.58 -2.17
CA GLU A 93 0.05 2.47 -1.09
C GLU A 93 1.54 2.87 -1.18
N GLU A 94 2.41 1.95 -1.63
CA GLU A 94 3.84 2.24 -1.85
C GLU A 94 4.10 3.45 -2.76
N MET A 95 3.19 3.73 -3.70
CA MET A 95 3.31 4.87 -4.60
C MET A 95 2.78 6.17 -4.01
N VAL A 96 1.88 6.12 -3.01
CA VAL A 96 1.09 7.29 -2.57
C VAL A 96 1.98 8.44 -2.14
N PHE A 97 2.97 8.17 -1.28
CA PHE A 97 3.89 9.20 -0.85
C PHE A 97 4.70 9.77 -2.03
N GLY A 98 5.26 8.89 -2.87
CA GLY A 98 6.07 9.32 -4.00
C GLY A 98 5.30 10.13 -5.03
N GLN A 99 4.03 9.82 -5.26
CA GLN A 99 3.10 10.57 -6.10
C GLN A 99 2.80 11.96 -5.54
N SER A 100 2.63 12.05 -4.21
CA SER A 100 2.21 13.28 -3.53
C SER A 100 3.21 14.44 -3.67
N VAL A 101 4.47 14.13 -3.96
CA VAL A 101 5.56 15.12 -4.13
C VAL A 101 5.90 15.43 -5.58
N LEU A 102 5.22 14.79 -6.53
CA LEU A 102 5.35 15.10 -7.95
C LEU A 102 4.64 16.42 -8.29
N SER A 103 5.12 17.08 -9.35
CA SER A 103 4.37 18.18 -9.97
C SER A 103 3.05 17.69 -10.58
N GLU A 104 2.09 18.59 -10.77
CA GLU A 104 0.78 18.24 -11.35
C GLU A 104 0.91 17.60 -12.74
N ALA A 105 1.81 18.12 -13.56
CA ALA A 105 2.10 17.56 -14.88
C ALA A 105 2.64 16.12 -14.79
N GLN A 106 3.54 15.85 -13.85
CA GLN A 106 4.07 14.50 -13.62
C GLN A 106 3.02 13.55 -13.03
N GLN A 107 2.12 14.04 -12.18
CA GLN A 107 1.00 13.22 -11.68
C GLN A 107 0.07 12.81 -12.81
N ALA A 108 -0.26 13.73 -13.72
CA ALA A 108 -1.06 13.44 -14.90
C ALA A 108 -0.37 12.44 -15.85
N ASP A 109 0.93 12.63 -16.12
CA ASP A 109 1.71 11.70 -16.95
C ASP A 109 1.81 10.32 -16.30
N LEU A 110 2.04 10.25 -14.99
CA LEU A 110 2.07 8.99 -14.25
C LEU A 110 0.73 8.25 -14.33
N ALA A 111 -0.40 8.95 -14.20
CA ALA A 111 -1.71 8.33 -14.26
C ALA A 111 -1.93 7.65 -15.63
N LEU A 112 -1.56 8.32 -16.72
CA LEU A 112 -1.59 7.76 -18.07
C LEU A 112 -0.64 6.56 -18.22
N TYR A 113 0.58 6.70 -17.71
CA TYR A 113 1.58 5.63 -17.72
C TYR A 113 1.08 4.39 -16.96
N TYR A 114 0.54 4.57 -15.76
CA TYR A 114 0.03 3.50 -14.92
C TYR A 114 -1.15 2.79 -15.57
N GLU A 115 -2.11 3.55 -16.12
CA GLU A 115 -3.23 2.96 -16.86
C GLU A 115 -2.75 2.17 -18.08
N GLY A 116 -1.80 2.71 -18.84
CA GLY A 116 -1.21 2.00 -19.99
C GLY A 116 -0.53 0.68 -19.58
N LEU A 117 0.20 0.67 -18.46
CA LEU A 117 0.79 -0.56 -17.91
C LEU A 117 -0.29 -1.58 -17.53
N ARG A 118 -1.35 -1.15 -16.84
CA ARG A 118 -2.46 -2.02 -16.45
C ARG A 118 -3.16 -2.62 -17.65
N GLN A 119 -3.51 -1.80 -18.64
CA GLN A 119 -4.16 -2.27 -19.87
C GLN A 119 -3.30 -3.30 -20.59
N GLY A 120 -1.99 -3.04 -20.74
CA GLY A 120 -1.07 -3.98 -21.36
C GLY A 120 -0.94 -5.30 -20.58
N ALA A 121 -0.81 -5.22 -19.26
CA ALA A 121 -0.51 -6.38 -18.43
C ALA A 121 -1.73 -7.25 -18.09
N LEU A 122 -2.92 -6.65 -17.98
CA LEU A 122 -4.11 -7.30 -17.45
C LEU A 122 -5.20 -7.51 -18.51
N VAL A 123 -5.37 -6.57 -19.45
CA VAL A 123 -6.45 -6.61 -20.44
C VAL A 123 -5.95 -7.21 -21.76
N ALA A 124 -4.95 -6.57 -22.39
CA ALA A 124 -4.44 -6.99 -23.69
C ALA A 124 -3.77 -8.36 -23.64
N ALA A 125 -3.14 -8.71 -22.51
CA ALA A 125 -2.52 -10.01 -22.31
C ALA A 125 -3.54 -11.16 -22.15
N ALA A 126 -4.83 -10.86 -21.92
CA ALA A 126 -5.94 -11.80 -21.75
C ALA A 126 -5.50 -13.13 -21.12
N PRO A 127 -5.01 -13.13 -19.86
CA PRO A 127 -4.30 -14.28 -19.32
C PRO A 127 -5.21 -15.51 -19.28
N GLU A 128 -4.85 -16.51 -20.07
CA GLU A 128 -5.47 -17.83 -19.99
C GLU A 128 -5.26 -18.43 -18.61
N PRO A 129 -6.19 -19.30 -18.14
CA PRO A 129 -5.98 -20.06 -16.91
C PRO A 129 -4.61 -20.78 -16.94
N PRO A 130 -3.78 -20.64 -15.91
CA PRO A 130 -2.48 -21.30 -15.86
C PRO A 130 -2.64 -22.82 -15.91
N ARG A 131 -1.67 -23.52 -16.53
CA ARG A 131 -1.59 -24.98 -16.47
C ARG A 131 -1.43 -25.46 -15.02
N PRO A 132 -1.90 -26.67 -14.67
CA PRO A 132 -1.80 -27.21 -13.31
C PRO A 132 -0.38 -27.16 -12.74
N GLU A 133 0.63 -27.60 -13.50
CA GLU A 133 2.05 -27.50 -13.09
C GLU A 133 2.50 -26.07 -12.74
N ALA A 134 2.01 -25.06 -13.45
CA ALA A 134 2.33 -23.66 -13.14
C ALA A 134 1.67 -23.19 -11.83
N CYS A 135 0.45 -23.68 -11.53
CA CYS A 135 -0.21 -23.41 -10.26
C CYS A 135 0.50 -24.10 -9.08
N GLU A 136 1.05 -25.30 -9.29
CA GLU A 136 1.88 -25.99 -8.28
C GLU A 136 3.19 -25.22 -8.02
N ASP A 137 3.88 -24.81 -9.08
CA ASP A 137 5.10 -24.00 -8.99
C ASP A 137 4.87 -22.64 -8.32
N PHE A 138 3.71 -22.03 -8.56
CA PHE A 138 3.30 -20.79 -7.92
C PHE A 138 3.10 -20.96 -6.40
N ALA A 139 2.53 -22.10 -5.98
CA ALA A 139 2.14 -22.37 -4.60
C ALA A 139 3.19 -23.09 -3.74
N LYS A 140 4.26 -23.63 -4.35
CA LYS A 140 5.29 -24.37 -3.59
C LYS A 140 5.94 -23.50 -2.50
N PRO A 141 6.49 -24.10 -1.43
CA PRO A 141 7.19 -23.36 -0.37
C PRO A 141 8.28 -22.45 -0.96
N GLY A 142 8.29 -21.18 -0.55
CA GLY A 142 9.18 -20.15 -1.11
C GLY A 142 8.85 -19.69 -2.54
N GLY A 143 7.80 -20.22 -3.15
CA GLY A 143 7.27 -19.81 -4.43
C GLY A 143 6.61 -18.43 -4.40
N THR A 144 6.06 -18.03 -5.55
CA THR A 144 5.50 -16.69 -5.76
C THR A 144 4.35 -16.37 -4.81
N LEU A 145 3.52 -17.36 -4.45
CA LEU A 145 2.41 -17.16 -3.50
C LEU A 145 2.90 -16.65 -2.14
N VAL A 146 3.96 -17.27 -1.58
CA VAL A 146 4.51 -16.83 -0.28
C VAL A 146 5.01 -15.40 -0.38
N LYS A 147 5.70 -15.05 -1.49
CA LYS A 147 6.18 -13.67 -1.71
C LYS A 147 5.01 -12.69 -1.77
N LEU A 148 3.94 -13.00 -2.52
CA LEU A 148 2.73 -12.17 -2.56
C LEU A 148 2.10 -12.00 -1.18
N LEU A 149 1.99 -13.07 -0.39
CA LEU A 149 1.39 -12.99 0.93
C LEU A 149 2.18 -12.10 1.90
N THR A 150 3.48 -11.84 1.66
CA THR A 150 4.25 -10.87 2.46
C THR A 150 3.75 -9.43 2.28
N TRP A 151 3.02 -9.15 1.20
CA TRP A 151 2.38 -7.86 0.94
C TRP A 151 1.10 -7.67 1.73
N THR A 152 0.59 -8.70 2.41
CA THR A 152 -0.54 -8.55 3.35
C THR A 152 -0.15 -7.85 4.66
N GLY A 153 1.16 -7.62 4.90
CA GLY A 153 1.69 -7.14 6.17
C GLY A 153 1.72 -8.20 7.28
N ARG A 154 1.12 -9.38 7.04
CA ARG A 154 1.16 -10.52 7.97
C ARG A 154 2.47 -11.29 7.82
N ARG A 155 2.95 -11.89 8.92
CA ARG A 155 4.15 -12.74 8.89
C ARG A 155 3.91 -13.94 7.98
N GLN A 156 4.83 -14.18 7.06
CA GLN A 156 4.86 -15.34 6.17
C GLN A 156 6.12 -16.16 6.42
N PHE A 157 6.08 -17.44 6.09
CA PHE A 157 7.20 -18.35 6.27
C PHE A 157 7.52 -19.05 4.95
N ILE A 158 8.79 -19.08 4.58
CA ILE A 158 9.28 -19.75 3.37
C ILE A 158 9.32 -21.26 3.59
N SER A 159 9.67 -21.67 4.81
CA SER A 159 9.67 -23.05 5.32
C SER A 159 9.46 -23.02 6.83
N PRO A 160 9.21 -24.16 7.50
CA PRO A 160 9.09 -24.20 8.96
C PRO A 160 10.27 -23.52 9.65
N GLY A 161 9.99 -22.51 10.47
CA GLY A 161 11.01 -21.74 11.21
C GLY A 161 11.76 -20.66 10.41
N VAL A 162 11.54 -20.52 9.10
CA VAL A 162 12.24 -19.53 8.26
C VAL A 162 11.26 -18.44 7.83
N LEU A 163 11.38 -17.27 8.45
CA LEU A 163 10.53 -16.10 8.17
C LEU A 163 10.83 -15.53 6.78
N ALA A 164 9.79 -15.23 6.01
CA ALA A 164 9.91 -14.48 4.77
C ALA A 164 10.14 -12.99 5.07
N SER A 165 10.97 -12.32 4.27
CA SER A 165 11.13 -10.87 4.36
C SER A 165 9.80 -10.17 4.05
N PRO A 166 9.37 -9.15 4.81
CA PRO A 166 8.20 -8.35 4.47
C PRO A 166 8.32 -7.74 3.07
N ARG A 167 7.20 -7.62 2.35
CA ARG A 167 7.12 -7.03 1.00
C ARG A 167 8.21 -7.56 0.05
N THR A 168 8.46 -8.87 0.08
CA THR A 168 9.40 -9.51 -0.84
C THR A 168 8.93 -9.32 -2.27
N ILE A 169 9.81 -8.84 -3.15
CA ILE A 169 9.50 -8.63 -4.56
C ILE A 169 9.21 -9.99 -5.22
N PRO A 170 7.98 -10.21 -5.73
CA PRO A 170 7.53 -11.51 -6.23
C PRO A 170 8.06 -11.83 -7.62
#